data_AF-F7V023-F1
#
_entry.id   AF-F7V023-F1
#
_cell.length_a   1.000
_cell.length_b   1.000
_cell.length_c   1.000
_cell.angle_alpha   90.00
_cell.angle_beta   90.00
_cell.angle_gamma   90.00
#
_symmetry.space_group_name_H-M   'P 1'
#
loop_
_entity.id
_entity.type
_entity.pdbx_description
1 polymer ?
#
loop_
_entity_poly.entity_id
_entity_poly.type
_entity_poly.pdbx_seq_one_letter_code
_entity_poly.pdbx_strand_id
1 'polypeptide(L)'
;MPEVVNTSFLGSNADIAENSNGEIMVSVNNVSMGFNIANETLNSLKEYAIAFARRELHFKEFRALDNISLEVRKGDVFGILGTNGSGKSTLLKIIAGVLEPSEGTCTIRGNIAPLIELGAGFDMELTARENIYLNGALLGYSKDFIEKHFDEIVEFAEIKKFLDMPLKNYSSGMVARIAFAIATVIIPDILIVDEVLSVGDFMFQQKCERRIQSLIKEHQVTVLIVSHDNDQIERLCNKAIWIEKGHIRISGSARDVCQVYRVLGGHIGSPESEERIFNLLREPSSTEDELIETFAGDNKYTTPVKLLEELDSEITSIVLAPGENQAICMLANAYSSLSDSPILLTRHDRLPDIVDQKIRQILPAHIAVLGGIEAISDAVIKQLRAIAPKAKITRFDQDTEERLAYALFQQNEPDWGRKAILTYKEGLGDILCFMPYTYQNKVPLFYCIEKDVISDDVMHTLCSGTFEEILLLGGEDVFKEDCLAPLKKAHIPIRRFCGKDPFDANNIINEWIEDHDDFTAKRFEAFIVPIWNPADALTMGTLIKKRNAIVLVEDAQNLDSITNNFDYIEAKRSMLSKVVFFGDHTQFSDQDKALLAKVLDRAKQAPEIFSSYPSSNSIS
;
A
#
# COMPACT_ATOMS: atom_id res chain seq x y z
N MET A 1 -4.58 15.45 -0.79
CA MET A 1 -5.19 14.54 0.20
C MET A 1 -6.51 14.09 -0.37
N PRO A 2 -6.82 12.78 -0.38
CA PRO A 2 -8.14 12.34 -0.80
C PRO A 2 -9.19 13.11 0.02
N GLU A 3 -10.18 13.67 -0.67
CA GLU A 3 -11.24 14.48 -0.04
C GLU A 3 -12.22 13.63 0.79
N VAL A 4 -12.08 12.30 0.71
CA VAL A 4 -12.95 11.31 1.35
C VAL A 4 -12.05 10.38 2.18
N VAL A 5 -11.74 10.80 3.41
CA VAL A 5 -11.16 9.92 4.44
C VAL A 5 -12.20 9.81 5.53
N ASN A 6 -12.54 8.59 5.95
CA ASN A 6 -13.51 8.39 7.00
C ASN A 6 -12.99 9.03 8.31
N THR A 7 -13.88 9.68 9.06
CA THR A 7 -13.56 10.34 10.34
C THR A 7 -14.36 9.78 11.52
N SER A 8 -15.22 8.78 11.29
CA SER A 8 -15.97 8.10 12.35
C SER A 8 -15.07 7.52 13.44
N PHE A 9 -15.57 7.51 14.67
CA PHE A 9 -14.90 6.87 15.79
C PHE A 9 -15.05 5.35 15.65
N LEU A 10 -13.93 4.63 15.53
CA LEU A 10 -13.89 3.16 15.42
C LEU A 10 -14.05 2.49 16.79
N GLY A 11 -13.91 3.23 17.89
CA GLY A 11 -14.09 2.75 19.25
C GLY A 11 -12.92 3.09 20.15
N SER A 12 -13.07 2.75 21.43
CA SER A 12 -11.95 2.67 22.37
C SER A 12 -11.69 1.19 22.63
N ASN A 13 -10.44 0.74 22.51
CA ASN A 13 -10.08 -0.55 23.07
C ASN A 13 -9.98 -0.36 24.59
N ALA A 14 -11.15 -0.46 25.22
CA ALA A 14 -11.35 -0.30 26.65
C ALA A 14 -10.88 -1.52 27.47
N ASP A 15 -10.17 -2.48 26.87
CA ASP A 15 -9.63 -3.64 27.60
C ASP A 15 -8.40 -3.33 28.47
N ILE A 16 -8.07 -2.04 28.66
CA ILE A 16 -7.23 -1.56 29.79
C ILE A 16 -7.90 -0.37 30.49
N ALA A 17 -9.23 -0.37 30.59
CA ALA A 17 -9.96 0.50 31.50
C ALA A 17 -10.38 -0.31 32.73
N GLU A 18 -9.43 -0.75 33.57
CA GLU A 18 -9.71 -1.09 34.98
C GLU A 18 -8.40 -1.37 35.74
N ASN A 19 -7.69 -0.30 36.10
CA ASN A 19 -6.95 -0.13 37.38
C ASN A 19 -5.93 1.01 37.29
N SER A 20 -6.38 2.26 37.10
CA SER A 20 -5.48 3.41 37.28
C SER A 20 -6.12 4.49 38.13
N ASN A 21 -5.95 4.38 39.45
CA ASN A 21 -6.12 5.46 40.44
C ASN A 21 -5.08 6.60 40.27
N GLY A 22 -4.42 6.69 39.11
CA GLY A 22 -3.38 7.68 38.84
C GLY A 22 -3.96 9.07 38.63
N GLU A 23 -3.25 10.09 39.11
CA GLU A 23 -3.61 11.49 38.92
C GLU A 23 -3.68 11.86 37.43
N ILE A 24 -4.70 12.64 37.05
CA ILE A 24 -4.84 13.18 35.69
C ILE A 24 -3.93 14.41 35.55
N MET A 25 -2.98 14.34 34.63
CA MET A 25 -2.00 15.41 34.38
C MET A 25 -2.45 16.32 33.24
N VAL A 26 -3.09 15.76 32.21
CA VAL A 26 -3.69 16.49 31.10
C VAL A 26 -5.13 16.03 30.92
N SER A 27 -6.08 16.97 30.92
CA SER A 27 -7.48 16.71 30.61
C SER A 27 -7.94 17.68 29.52
N VAL A 28 -8.28 17.12 28.36
CA VAL A 28 -8.86 17.82 27.20
C VAL A 28 -10.32 17.40 27.12
N ASN A 29 -11.24 18.36 27.18
CA ASN A 29 -12.68 18.11 27.17
C ASN A 29 -13.34 18.89 26.03
N ASN A 30 -13.81 18.14 25.03
CA ASN A 30 -14.59 18.65 23.90
C ASN A 30 -13.91 19.81 23.17
N VAL A 31 -12.59 19.73 22.98
CA VAL A 31 -11.80 20.79 22.38
C VAL A 31 -11.99 20.84 20.87
N SER A 32 -12.32 22.04 20.38
CA SER A 32 -12.35 22.35 18.96
C SER A 32 -11.47 23.56 18.66
N MET A 33 -10.86 23.58 17.48
CA MET A 33 -10.00 24.67 17.03
C MET A 33 -10.28 25.04 15.59
N GLY A 34 -10.77 26.26 15.36
CA GLY A 34 -11.01 26.84 14.04
C GLY A 34 -9.94 27.87 13.68
N PHE A 35 -9.50 27.86 12.43
CA PHE A 35 -8.65 28.89 11.83
C PHE A 35 -9.40 29.57 10.69
N ASN A 36 -9.30 30.90 10.62
CA ASN A 36 -9.80 31.64 9.48
C ASN A 36 -8.70 31.68 8.41
N ILE A 37 -8.88 30.92 7.34
CA ILE A 37 -7.98 30.97 6.18
C ILE A 37 -8.48 32.09 5.26
N ALA A 38 -7.66 33.12 5.10
CA ALA A 38 -7.89 34.15 4.08
C ALA A 38 -7.46 33.59 2.72
N ASN A 39 -8.33 33.68 1.71
CA ASN A 39 -8.01 33.23 0.35
C ASN A 39 -6.95 34.11 -0.35
N GLU A 40 -6.65 35.31 0.16
CA GLU A 40 -5.63 36.22 -0.38
C GLU A 40 -4.83 36.90 0.76
N THR A 41 -3.52 37.05 0.57
CA THR A 41 -2.67 37.89 1.43
C THR A 41 -2.96 39.36 1.13
N LEU A 42 -3.85 39.98 1.89
CA LEU A 42 -4.11 41.43 1.80
C LEU A 42 -2.92 42.18 2.43
N ASN A 43 -2.09 42.81 1.61
CA ASN A 43 -0.84 43.43 2.04
C ASN A 43 -0.98 44.90 2.41
N SER A 44 -2.18 45.49 2.26
CA SER A 44 -2.44 46.88 2.63
C SER A 44 -3.85 47.14 3.17
N LEU A 45 -3.98 48.15 4.05
CA LEU A 45 -5.27 48.64 4.56
C LEU A 45 -6.24 49.07 3.44
N LYS A 46 -5.70 49.48 2.29
CA LYS A 46 -6.50 49.88 1.12
C LYS A 46 -7.12 48.66 0.44
N GLU A 47 -6.36 47.57 0.29
CA GLU A 47 -6.88 46.30 -0.24
C GLU A 47 -7.94 45.71 0.68
N TYR A 48 -7.73 45.77 2.00
CA TYR A 48 -8.73 45.35 2.99
C TYR A 48 -10.02 46.16 2.88
N ALA A 49 -9.93 47.49 2.77
CA ALA A 49 -11.11 48.34 2.60
C ALA A 49 -11.85 48.07 1.28
N ILE A 50 -11.13 47.75 0.21
CA ILE A 50 -11.71 47.39 -1.10
C ILE A 50 -12.41 46.02 -1.03
N ALA A 51 -11.75 45.00 -0.48
CA ALA A 51 -12.31 43.66 -0.32
C ALA A 51 -13.54 43.66 0.61
N PHE A 52 -13.48 44.46 1.69
CA PHE A 52 -14.61 44.70 2.59
C PHE A 52 -15.79 45.39 1.88
N ALA A 53 -15.53 46.46 1.13
CA ALA A 53 -16.55 47.18 0.37
C ALA A 53 -17.19 46.31 -0.72
N ARG A 54 -16.46 45.36 -1.29
CA ARG A 54 -16.93 44.42 -2.32
C ARG A 54 -17.58 43.13 -1.77
N ARG A 55 -17.56 42.92 -0.44
CA ARG A 55 -17.98 41.65 0.20
C ARG A 55 -17.21 40.42 -0.31
N GLU A 56 -15.98 40.61 -0.77
CA GLU A 56 -15.11 39.57 -1.32
C GLU A 56 -14.21 38.92 -0.25
N LEU A 57 -14.36 39.34 1.02
CA LEU A 57 -13.71 38.70 2.17
C LEU A 57 -14.34 37.33 2.47
N HIS A 58 -14.02 36.35 1.63
CA HIS A 58 -14.33 34.95 1.88
C HIS A 58 -13.26 34.38 2.80
N PHE A 59 -13.50 34.41 4.12
CA PHE A 59 -12.76 33.59 5.06
C PHE A 59 -13.33 32.18 4.97
N LYS A 60 -12.50 31.21 4.58
CA LYS A 60 -12.86 29.81 4.71
C LYS A 60 -12.47 29.39 6.12
N GLU A 61 -13.47 29.08 6.93
CA GLU A 61 -13.23 28.48 8.25
C GLU A 61 -12.64 27.08 8.05
N PHE A 62 -11.48 26.84 8.65
CA PHE A 62 -10.80 25.56 8.67
C PHE A 62 -10.75 25.03 10.10
N ARG A 63 -11.50 23.97 10.37
CA ARG A 63 -11.54 23.32 11.68
C ARG A 63 -10.39 22.30 11.75
N ALA A 64 -9.36 22.61 12.53
CA ALA A 64 -8.18 21.77 12.71
C ALA A 64 -8.38 20.68 13.77
N LEU A 65 -9.23 20.94 14.76
CA LEU A 65 -9.68 19.99 15.77
C LEU A 65 -11.17 20.13 15.94
N ASP A 66 -11.88 19.03 16.10
CA ASP A 66 -13.31 18.99 16.29
C ASP A 66 -13.70 18.03 17.41
N ASN A 67 -14.12 18.60 18.54
CA ASN A 67 -14.67 17.87 19.68
C ASN A 67 -13.75 16.76 20.23
N ILE A 68 -12.47 17.07 20.39
CA ILE A 68 -11.45 16.16 20.93
C ILE A 68 -11.58 16.07 22.45
N SER A 69 -11.66 14.85 22.99
CA SER A 69 -11.62 14.58 24.43
C SER A 69 -10.60 13.49 24.74
N LEU A 70 -9.67 13.76 25.67
CA LEU A 70 -8.68 12.79 26.13
C LEU A 70 -8.18 13.10 27.54
N GLU A 71 -7.75 12.05 28.25
CA GLU A 71 -7.09 12.15 29.55
C GLU A 71 -5.71 11.47 29.49
N VAL A 72 -4.68 12.16 29.96
CA VAL A 72 -3.34 11.59 30.18
C VAL A 72 -3.04 11.60 31.66
N ARG A 73 -2.68 10.43 32.21
CA ARG A 73 -2.42 10.24 33.64
C ARG A 73 -0.93 10.27 33.93
N LYS A 74 -0.60 10.50 35.20
CA LYS A 74 0.79 10.58 35.65
C LYS A 74 1.58 9.31 35.29
N GLY A 75 2.71 9.51 34.62
CA GLY A 75 3.60 8.45 34.17
C GLY A 75 3.17 7.73 32.89
N ASP A 76 2.06 8.15 32.25
CA ASP A 76 1.72 7.68 30.90
C ASP A 76 2.75 8.18 29.88
N VAL A 77 3.06 7.33 28.90
CA VAL A 77 3.82 7.70 27.70
C VAL A 77 2.84 7.58 26.54
N PHE A 78 2.31 8.73 26.12
CA PHE A 78 1.11 8.83 25.32
C PHE A 78 1.45 9.25 23.89
N GLY A 79 1.22 8.36 22.93
CA GLY A 79 1.44 8.60 21.51
C GLY A 79 0.26 9.28 20.83
N ILE A 80 0.53 10.16 19.88
CA ILE A 80 -0.49 10.78 19.03
C ILE A 80 -0.10 10.53 17.57
N LEU A 81 -0.92 9.72 16.89
CA LEU A 81 -0.77 9.26 15.51
C LEU A 81 -1.78 9.94 14.59
N GLY A 82 -1.51 9.92 13.29
CA GLY A 82 -2.41 10.47 12.28
C GLY A 82 -1.67 11.05 11.08
N THR A 83 -2.38 11.25 9.97
CA THR A 83 -1.76 11.81 8.76
C THR A 83 -1.32 13.27 8.93
N ASN A 84 -0.58 13.79 7.97
CA ASN A 84 -0.23 15.21 7.94
C ASN A 84 -1.51 16.07 7.93
N GLY A 85 -1.50 17.18 8.66
CA GLY A 85 -2.68 18.04 8.76
C GLY A 85 -3.88 17.45 9.51
N SER A 86 -3.71 16.33 10.24
CA SER A 86 -4.81 15.75 11.04
C SER A 86 -5.11 16.49 12.34
N GLY A 87 -4.28 17.46 12.75
CA GLY A 87 -4.49 18.28 13.95
C GLY A 87 -3.53 18.01 15.12
N LYS A 88 -2.61 17.04 15.00
CA LYS A 88 -1.67 16.64 16.07
C LYS A 88 -0.91 17.81 16.71
N SER A 89 -0.20 18.60 15.90
CA SER A 89 0.57 19.75 16.41
C SER A 89 -0.33 20.87 16.95
N THR A 90 -1.54 21.03 16.42
CA THR A 90 -2.54 21.96 16.98
C THR A 90 -2.96 21.52 18.39
N LEU A 91 -3.23 20.22 18.57
CA LEU A 91 -3.56 19.65 19.88
C LEU A 91 -2.40 19.81 20.87
N LEU A 92 -1.16 19.52 20.45
CA LEU A 92 0.01 19.72 21.30
C LEU A 92 0.21 21.19 21.68
N LYS A 93 0.00 22.13 20.77
CA LYS A 93 0.08 23.57 21.06
C LYS A 93 -0.97 24.03 22.07
N ILE A 94 -2.17 23.46 22.03
CA ILE A 94 -3.21 23.71 23.04
C ILE A 94 -2.80 23.15 24.40
N ILE A 95 -2.31 21.90 24.44
CA ILE A 95 -1.84 21.26 25.67
C ILE A 95 -0.66 22.04 26.28
N ALA A 96 0.26 22.53 25.43
CA ALA A 96 1.40 23.35 25.85
C ALA A 96 1.02 24.79 26.27
N GLY A 97 -0.24 25.21 26.07
CA GLY A 97 -0.70 26.57 26.38
C GLY A 97 -0.25 27.64 25.38
N VAL A 98 0.23 27.25 24.20
CA VAL A 98 0.60 28.17 23.10
C VAL A 98 -0.65 28.69 22.38
N LEU A 99 -1.69 27.87 22.29
CA LEU A 99 -2.98 28.21 21.68
C LEU A 99 -4.10 28.00 22.69
N GLU A 100 -5.06 28.94 22.73
CA GLU A 100 -6.33 28.72 23.42
C GLU A 100 -7.32 28.03 22.47
N PRO A 101 -8.06 27.01 22.93
CA PRO A 101 -9.05 26.34 22.10
C PRO A 101 -10.20 27.28 21.75
N SER A 102 -10.80 27.13 20.57
CA SER A 102 -11.98 27.91 20.18
C SER A 102 -13.23 27.49 20.97
N GLU A 103 -13.34 26.19 21.28
CA GLU A 103 -14.41 25.60 22.08
C GLU A 103 -13.80 24.53 23.01
N GLY A 104 -14.51 24.20 24.11
CA GLY A 104 -14.06 23.20 25.07
C GLY A 104 -13.03 23.72 26.08
N THR A 105 -12.40 22.81 26.81
CA THR A 105 -11.42 23.17 27.85
C THR A 105 -10.22 22.23 27.86
N CYS A 106 -9.04 22.77 28.11
CA CYS A 106 -7.81 22.01 28.35
C CYS A 106 -7.26 22.41 29.72
N THR A 107 -7.07 21.44 30.61
CA THR A 107 -6.54 21.65 31.96
C THR A 107 -5.29 20.81 32.18
N ILE A 108 -4.28 21.43 32.79
CA ILE A 108 -2.97 20.84 33.02
C ILE A 108 -2.63 20.91 34.51
N ARG A 109 -1.96 19.88 35.03
CA ARG A 109 -1.37 19.87 36.38
C ARG A 109 0.14 19.71 36.31
N GLY A 110 0.86 20.58 37.00
CA GLY A 110 2.32 20.58 37.01
C GLY A 110 2.95 21.41 35.89
N ASN A 111 4.27 21.36 35.80
CA ASN A 111 5.04 22.10 34.81
C ASN A 111 5.23 21.30 33.52
N ILE A 112 5.05 21.96 32.38
CA ILE A 112 5.26 21.40 31.05
C ILE A 112 6.65 21.80 30.54
N ALA A 113 7.38 20.85 29.97
CA ALA A 113 8.53 21.12 29.11
C ALA A 113 8.14 20.79 27.65
N PRO A 114 7.73 21.77 26.84
CA PRO A 114 7.36 21.53 25.45
C PRO A 114 8.59 21.53 24.54
N LEU A 115 8.87 20.40 23.88
CA LEU A 115 9.75 20.31 22.73
C LEU A 115 8.94 20.45 21.44
N ILE A 116 8.18 21.54 21.33
CA ILE A 116 7.41 21.90 20.14
C ILE A 116 8.16 23.06 19.48
N GLU A 117 8.33 23.01 18.16
CA GLU A 117 9.06 24.05 17.40
C GLU A 117 10.50 24.27 17.91
N LEU A 118 11.38 23.30 17.66
CA LEU A 118 12.81 23.34 18.00
C LEU A 118 13.45 24.71 17.80
N GLY A 119 13.88 25.30 18.90
CA GLY A 119 14.57 26.59 18.89
C GLY A 119 13.66 27.82 18.84
N ALA A 120 12.35 27.64 19.06
CA ALA A 120 11.49 28.76 19.44
C ALA A 120 12.11 29.51 20.63
N GLY A 121 12.28 30.83 20.46
CA GLY A 121 12.92 31.69 21.45
C GLY A 121 14.46 31.72 21.39
N PHE A 122 15.11 31.04 20.44
CA PHE A 122 16.50 31.33 20.12
C PHE A 122 16.65 32.60 19.30
N ASP A 123 17.76 33.30 19.54
CA ASP A 123 18.24 34.39 18.71
C ASP A 123 19.43 33.90 17.89
N MET A 124 19.28 33.89 16.58
CA MET A 124 20.27 33.35 15.65
C MET A 124 21.55 34.20 15.57
N GLU A 125 21.50 35.46 16.02
CA GLU A 125 22.67 36.33 16.10
C GLU A 125 23.49 36.10 17.39
N LEU A 126 22.87 35.53 18.42
CA LEU A 126 23.55 35.20 19.68
C LEU A 126 24.33 33.88 19.61
N THR A 127 25.35 33.75 20.45
CA THR A 127 26.12 32.51 20.61
C THR A 127 25.29 31.38 21.22
N ALA A 128 25.74 30.13 21.09
CA ALA A 128 25.07 29.02 21.76
C ALA A 128 25.05 29.19 23.28
N ARG A 129 26.13 29.71 23.88
CA ARG A 129 26.17 30.05 25.30
C ARG A 129 25.04 30.99 25.70
N GLU A 130 24.88 32.10 25.00
CA GLU A 130 23.85 33.10 25.28
C GLU A 130 22.44 32.52 25.08
N ASN A 131 22.25 31.71 24.04
CA ASN A 131 20.99 31.04 23.76
C ASN A 131 20.60 30.00 24.82
N ILE A 132 21.56 29.33 25.46
CA ILE A 132 21.30 28.43 26.59
C ILE A 132 20.66 29.21 27.76
N TYR A 133 21.18 30.41 28.06
CA TYR A 133 20.59 31.26 29.10
C TYR A 133 19.24 31.85 28.68
N LEU A 134 19.12 32.34 27.44
CA LEU A 134 17.89 32.94 26.91
C LEU A 134 16.73 31.92 26.91
N ASN A 135 16.95 30.75 26.32
CA ASN A 135 15.92 29.72 26.23
C ASN A 135 15.60 29.13 27.60
N GLY A 136 16.60 28.96 28.47
CA GLY A 136 16.39 28.59 29.86
C GLY A 136 15.47 29.56 30.61
N ALA A 137 15.67 30.87 30.42
CA ALA A 137 14.80 31.89 31.02
C ALA A 137 13.36 31.84 30.49
N LEU A 138 13.18 31.57 29.19
CA LEU A 138 11.86 31.40 28.58
C LEU A 138 11.10 30.18 29.13
N LEU A 139 11.84 29.11 29.46
CA LEU A 139 11.30 27.93 30.15
C LEU A 139 11.10 28.14 31.67
N GLY A 140 11.35 29.35 32.18
CA GLY A 140 11.16 29.72 33.58
C GLY A 140 12.32 29.36 34.50
N TYR A 141 13.49 29.02 33.97
CA TYR A 141 14.67 28.70 34.77
C TYR A 141 15.39 29.96 35.25
N SER A 142 15.79 29.95 36.52
CA SER A 142 16.66 31.00 37.06
C SER A 142 18.07 30.94 36.44
N LYS A 143 18.76 32.08 36.40
CA LYS A 143 20.14 32.13 35.91
C LYS A 143 21.08 31.21 36.71
N ASP A 144 20.99 31.23 38.04
CA ASP A 144 21.79 30.39 38.93
C ASP A 144 21.55 28.89 38.69
N PHE A 145 20.33 28.52 38.27
CA PHE A 145 20.02 27.16 37.89
C PHE A 145 20.74 26.78 36.58
N ILE A 146 20.64 27.61 35.54
CA ILE A 146 21.35 27.36 34.28
C ILE A 146 22.85 27.30 34.49
N GLU A 147 23.44 28.16 35.32
CA GLU A 147 24.89 28.13 35.61
C GLU A 147 25.32 26.78 36.21
N LYS A 148 24.52 26.18 37.10
CA LYS A 148 24.82 24.88 37.71
C LYS A 148 24.74 23.71 36.74
N HIS A 149 23.85 23.79 35.76
CA HIS A 149 23.62 22.74 34.78
C HIS A 149 24.27 23.01 33.42
N PHE A 150 24.99 24.13 33.27
CA PHE A 150 25.53 24.58 31.99
C PHE A 150 26.43 23.52 31.34
N ASP A 151 27.35 22.95 32.12
CA ASP A 151 28.29 21.93 31.61
C ASP A 151 27.56 20.64 31.19
N GLU A 152 26.51 20.23 31.92
CA GLU A 152 25.67 19.09 31.57
C GLU A 152 24.95 19.32 30.22
N ILE A 153 24.37 20.50 30.03
CA ILE A 153 23.68 20.89 28.78
C ILE A 153 24.67 20.84 27.62
N VAL A 154 25.86 21.41 27.79
CA VAL A 154 26.90 21.46 26.75
C VAL A 154 27.43 20.08 26.41
N GLU A 155 27.66 19.23 27.41
CA GLU A 155 28.12 17.85 27.21
C GLU A 155 27.05 17.00 26.55
N PHE A 156 25.78 17.15 26.96
CA PHE A 156 24.67 16.44 26.33
C PHE A 156 24.52 16.85 24.86
N ALA A 157 24.53 18.15 24.55
CA ALA A 157 24.39 18.67 23.20
C ALA A 157 25.61 18.43 22.29
N GLU A 158 26.77 18.07 22.85
CA GLU A 158 28.03 17.82 22.13
C GLU A 158 28.59 19.06 21.39
N ILE A 159 28.28 20.27 21.88
CA ILE A 159 28.59 21.54 21.23
C ILE A 159 29.79 22.30 21.82
N LYS A 160 30.57 21.68 22.71
CA LYS A 160 31.67 22.34 23.46
C LYS A 160 32.64 23.16 22.59
N LYS A 161 32.96 22.70 21.38
CA LYS A 161 33.88 23.39 20.45
C LYS A 161 33.28 24.61 19.75
N PHE A 162 31.95 24.74 19.76
CA PHE A 162 31.21 25.75 19.01
C PHE A 162 30.52 26.77 19.92
N LEU A 163 30.63 26.61 21.24
CA LEU A 163 29.91 27.36 22.28
C LEU A 163 29.80 28.88 22.05
N ASP A 164 30.91 29.50 21.64
CA ASP A 164 31.03 30.95 21.48
C ASP A 164 30.84 31.39 20.00
N MET A 165 30.26 30.52 19.16
CA MET A 165 29.86 30.81 17.78
C MET A 165 28.36 31.15 17.72
N PRO A 166 27.95 32.15 16.91
CA PRO A 166 26.54 32.47 16.67
C PRO A 166 25.72 31.29 16.13
N LEU A 167 24.46 31.14 16.57
CA LEU A 167 23.59 30.04 16.16
C LEU A 167 23.24 30.02 14.66
N LYS A 168 23.29 31.15 13.95
CA LYS A 168 23.15 31.18 12.49
C LYS A 168 24.16 30.33 11.73
N ASN A 169 25.28 29.99 12.36
CA ASN A 169 26.32 29.12 11.80
C ASN A 169 26.13 27.63 12.19
N TYR A 170 25.06 27.29 12.92
CA TYR A 170 24.74 25.94 13.34
C TYR A 170 23.84 25.27 12.31
N SER A 171 24.00 23.96 12.13
CA SER A 171 22.99 23.18 11.42
C SER A 171 21.71 23.08 12.26
N SER A 172 20.57 22.84 11.61
CA SER A 172 19.29 22.55 12.28
C SER A 172 19.43 21.40 13.29
N GLY A 173 20.23 20.39 12.96
CA GLY A 173 20.59 19.29 13.84
C GLY A 173 21.23 19.78 15.15
N MET A 174 22.25 20.63 15.07
CA MET A 174 22.95 21.15 16.26
C MET A 174 22.04 22.06 17.11
N VAL A 175 21.21 22.89 16.48
CA VAL A 175 20.21 23.72 17.18
C VAL A 175 19.23 22.83 17.94
N ALA A 176 18.76 21.75 17.32
CA ALA A 176 17.88 20.76 17.95
C ALA A 176 18.54 20.09 19.16
N ARG A 177 19.84 19.76 19.08
CA ARG A 177 20.58 19.18 20.22
C ARG A 177 20.58 20.11 21.43
N ILE A 178 20.82 21.40 21.21
CA ILE A 178 20.85 22.41 22.27
C ILE A 178 19.45 22.55 22.89
N ALA A 179 18.41 22.71 22.06
CA ALA A 179 17.04 22.81 22.54
C ALA A 179 16.62 21.59 23.37
N PHE A 180 16.94 20.38 22.90
CA PHE A 180 16.66 19.14 23.63
C PHE A 180 17.41 19.08 24.97
N ALA A 181 18.70 19.44 24.97
CA ALA A 181 19.52 19.44 26.17
C ALA A 181 18.98 20.40 27.24
N ILE A 182 18.57 21.61 26.84
CA ILE A 182 18.02 22.61 27.76
C ILE A 182 16.67 22.13 28.32
N ALA A 183 15.77 21.64 27.47
CA ALA A 183 14.42 21.24 27.89
C ALA A 183 14.40 20.00 28.80
N THR A 184 15.40 19.12 28.68
CA THR A 184 15.47 17.85 29.43
C THR A 184 16.49 17.86 30.57
N VAL A 185 17.03 19.04 30.90
CA VAL A 185 17.98 19.21 32.00
C VAL A 185 17.31 19.12 33.38
N ILE A 186 16.02 19.46 33.45
CA ILE A 186 15.16 19.23 34.62
C ILE A 186 14.27 18.03 34.39
N ILE A 187 13.65 17.58 35.49
CA ILE A 187 12.58 16.60 35.50
C ILE A 187 11.25 17.37 35.45
N PRO A 188 10.59 17.49 34.28
CA PRO A 188 9.26 18.11 34.20
C PRO A 188 8.17 17.15 34.72
N ASP A 189 7.00 17.68 35.05
CA ASP A 189 5.83 16.83 35.32
C ASP A 189 5.27 16.23 34.02
N ILE A 190 5.30 17.04 32.95
CA ILE A 190 4.86 16.68 31.60
C ILE A 190 5.92 17.09 30.57
N LEU A 191 6.39 16.14 29.77
CA LEU A 191 7.27 16.37 28.63
C LEU A 191 6.47 16.20 27.33
N ILE A 192 6.47 17.19 26.46
CA ILE A 192 5.84 17.08 25.13
C ILE A 192 6.95 17.00 24.08
N VAL A 193 6.84 16.07 23.14
CA VAL A 193 7.83 15.80 22.09
C VAL A 193 7.14 15.79 20.73
N ASP A 194 7.41 16.78 19.88
CA ASP A 194 6.74 16.94 18.57
C ASP A 194 7.71 16.73 17.39
N GLU A 195 7.82 15.49 16.87
CA GLU A 195 8.68 15.11 15.73
C GLU A 195 10.18 15.44 15.87
N VAL A 196 10.59 16.08 16.97
CA VAL A 196 11.95 16.54 17.30
C VAL A 196 12.95 15.40 17.39
N LEU A 197 12.48 14.20 17.76
CA LEU A 197 13.32 13.01 17.83
C LEU A 197 13.81 12.54 16.46
N SER A 198 13.24 13.02 15.37
CA SER A 198 13.72 12.71 14.01
C SER A 198 14.87 13.62 13.57
N VAL A 199 15.17 14.70 14.30
CA VAL A 199 16.22 15.67 13.95
C VAL A 199 17.55 15.28 14.61
N GLY A 200 18.63 15.23 13.82
CA GLY A 200 19.96 14.84 14.27
C GLY A 200 20.47 13.57 13.59
N ASP A 201 21.61 13.06 14.04
CA ASP A 201 22.11 11.75 13.58
C ASP A 201 21.52 10.63 14.45
N PHE A 202 21.57 9.40 13.93
CA PHE A 202 21.05 8.20 14.62
C PHE A 202 21.61 8.03 16.04
N MET A 203 22.88 8.38 16.28
CA MET A 203 23.51 8.25 17.59
C MET A 203 22.89 9.23 18.59
N PHE A 204 22.63 10.46 18.17
CA PHE A 204 21.98 11.47 18.99
C PHE A 204 20.50 11.14 19.23
N GLN A 205 19.79 10.63 18.22
CA GLN A 205 18.41 10.16 18.39
C GLN A 205 18.32 9.08 19.48
N GLN A 206 19.22 8.09 19.44
CA GLN A 206 19.30 7.05 20.47
C GLN A 206 19.63 7.62 21.86
N LYS A 207 20.47 8.68 21.93
CA LYS A 207 20.78 9.40 23.17
C LYS A 207 19.55 10.11 23.75
N CYS A 208 18.76 10.77 22.90
CA CYS A 208 17.50 11.39 23.27
C CYS A 208 16.48 10.37 23.77
N GLU A 209 16.30 9.25 23.06
CA GLU A 209 15.42 8.16 23.49
C GLU A 209 15.83 7.61 24.86
N ARG A 210 17.13 7.41 25.12
CA ARG A 210 17.62 6.99 26.44
C ARG A 210 17.32 8.02 27.54
N ARG A 211 17.51 9.32 27.27
CA ARG A 211 17.19 10.39 28.21
C ARG A 211 15.69 10.38 28.55
N ILE A 212 14.81 10.25 27.55
CA ILE A 212 13.36 10.15 27.76
C ILE A 212 13.01 8.90 28.57
N GLN A 213 13.58 7.73 28.23
CA GLN A 213 13.35 6.51 28.99
C GLN A 213 13.80 6.60 30.45
N SER A 214 14.90 7.29 30.73
CA SER A 214 15.36 7.56 32.10
C SER A 214 14.36 8.44 32.85
N LEU A 215 13.90 9.55 32.23
CA LEU A 215 12.84 10.40 32.81
C LEU A 215 11.57 9.63 33.15
N ILE A 216 11.13 8.73 32.26
CA ILE A 216 9.95 7.89 32.48
C ILE A 216 10.19 6.90 33.63
N LYS A 217 11.28 6.11 33.57
CA LYS A 217 11.51 4.99 34.51
C LYS A 217 11.92 5.45 35.90
N GLU A 218 12.74 6.49 36.00
CA GLU A 218 13.33 6.94 37.27
C GLU A 218 12.47 7.99 37.96
N HIS A 219 11.69 8.77 37.20
CA HIS A 219 10.98 9.93 37.74
C HIS A 219 9.47 9.94 37.46
N GLN A 220 8.93 8.94 36.76
CA GLN A 220 7.50 8.85 36.42
C GLN A 220 6.99 10.09 35.67
N VAL A 221 7.84 10.68 34.83
CA VAL A 221 7.47 11.81 33.98
C VAL A 221 6.36 11.36 33.02
N THR A 222 5.34 12.20 32.86
CA THR A 222 4.29 11.99 31.86
C THR A 222 4.79 12.51 30.53
N VAL A 223 4.71 11.73 29.46
CA VAL A 223 5.26 12.11 28.16
C VAL A 223 4.19 12.06 27.10
N LEU A 224 4.05 13.11 26.29
CA LEU A 224 3.24 13.11 25.08
C LEU A 224 4.16 13.14 23.86
N ILE A 225 4.01 12.19 22.95
CA ILE A 225 4.86 12.03 21.77
C ILE A 225 4.01 12.09 20.50
N VAL A 226 4.36 12.97 19.58
CA VAL A 226 3.89 12.95 18.19
C VAL A 226 5.01 12.45 17.31
N SER A 227 4.72 11.43 16.50
CA SER A 227 5.63 10.91 15.48
C SER A 227 4.84 10.39 14.29
N HIS A 228 5.45 10.48 13.11
CA HIS A 228 4.99 9.77 11.91
C HIS A 228 5.57 8.34 11.82
N ASP A 229 6.51 8.00 12.71
CA ASP A 229 7.07 6.67 12.83
C ASP A 229 6.22 5.82 13.79
N ASN A 230 5.45 4.89 13.21
CA ASN A 230 4.58 3.99 13.95
C ASN A 230 5.37 3.07 14.88
N ASP A 231 6.54 2.58 14.46
CA ASP A 231 7.38 1.68 15.26
C ASP A 231 8.00 2.41 16.45
N GLN A 232 8.29 3.71 16.32
CA GLN A 232 8.72 4.55 17.42
C GLN A 232 7.61 4.73 18.47
N ILE A 233 6.38 5.01 18.05
CA ILE A 233 5.25 5.14 18.98
C ILE A 233 4.98 3.82 19.68
N GLU A 234 4.93 2.71 18.95
CA GLU A 234 4.70 1.36 19.51
C GLU A 234 5.78 0.97 20.53
N ARG A 235 7.05 1.34 20.29
CA ARG A 235 8.18 1.03 21.17
C ARG A 235 8.22 1.91 22.43
N LEU A 236 7.93 3.20 22.31
CA LEU A 236 8.12 4.17 23.40
C LEU A 236 6.85 4.36 24.23
N CYS A 237 5.68 4.29 23.62
CA CYS A 237 4.41 4.65 24.25
C CYS A 237 3.71 3.44 24.87
N ASN A 238 2.97 3.66 25.95
CA ASN A 238 2.09 2.64 26.53
C ASN A 238 0.63 2.82 26.09
N LYS A 239 0.24 4.05 25.76
CA LYS A 239 -1.08 4.42 25.24
C LYS A 239 -0.91 5.25 23.97
N ALA A 240 -1.90 5.24 23.10
CA ALA A 240 -1.91 6.15 21.98
C ALA A 240 -3.34 6.54 21.57
N ILE A 241 -3.42 7.59 20.75
CA ILE A 241 -4.60 7.94 19.98
C ILE A 241 -4.23 8.11 18.52
N TRP A 242 -5.16 7.78 17.64
CA TRP A 242 -5.10 8.18 16.24
C TRP A 242 -6.10 9.31 16.01
N ILE A 243 -5.60 10.45 15.50
CA ILE A 243 -6.39 11.59 15.08
C ILE A 243 -6.37 11.69 13.55
N GLU A 244 -7.53 11.83 12.94
CA GLU A 244 -7.70 12.03 11.51
C GLU A 244 -8.64 13.21 11.25
N LYS A 245 -8.22 14.18 10.42
CA LYS A 245 -9.00 15.38 10.09
C LYS A 245 -9.63 16.09 11.31
N GLY A 246 -8.90 16.16 12.42
CA GLY A 246 -9.36 16.82 13.64
C GLY A 246 -10.29 15.99 14.52
N HIS A 247 -10.52 14.71 14.21
CA HIS A 247 -11.35 13.80 15.02
C HIS A 247 -10.50 12.64 15.58
N ILE A 248 -10.82 12.19 16.80
CA ILE A 248 -10.26 10.93 17.33
C ILE A 248 -10.90 9.77 16.59
N ARG A 249 -10.08 8.89 16.03
CA ARG A 249 -10.50 7.65 15.35
C ARG A 249 -10.53 6.47 16.31
N ILE A 250 -9.47 6.32 17.09
CA ILE A 250 -9.33 5.27 18.10
C ILE A 250 -8.39 5.74 19.22
N SER A 251 -8.62 5.22 20.42
CA SER A 251 -7.76 5.37 21.60
C SER A 251 -7.60 4.03 22.31
N GLY A 252 -6.43 3.79 22.90
CA GLY A 252 -6.14 2.52 23.58
C GLY A 252 -4.67 2.32 23.91
N SER A 253 -4.25 1.06 24.00
CA SER A 253 -2.83 0.72 24.11
C SER A 253 -2.08 1.19 22.86
N ALA A 254 -0.82 1.61 23.01
CA ALA A 254 -0.03 2.06 21.86
C ALA A 254 0.06 0.98 20.79
N ARG A 255 0.28 -0.27 21.20
CA ARG A 255 0.33 -1.44 20.31
C ARG A 255 -0.93 -1.59 19.46
N ASP A 256 -2.11 -1.59 20.08
CA ASP A 256 -3.37 -1.82 19.35
C ASP A 256 -3.66 -0.68 18.38
N VAL A 257 -3.45 0.56 18.82
CA VAL A 257 -3.65 1.75 17.97
C VAL A 257 -2.66 1.74 16.81
N CYS A 258 -1.39 1.43 17.05
CA CYS A 258 -0.36 1.31 16.01
C CYS A 258 -0.70 0.21 15.00
N GLN A 259 -1.21 -0.94 15.45
CA GLN A 259 -1.64 -2.04 14.58
C GLN A 259 -2.81 -1.62 13.68
N VAL A 260 -3.83 -0.99 14.25
CA VAL A 260 -5.00 -0.50 13.50
C VAL A 260 -4.57 0.60 12.52
N TYR A 261 -3.74 1.55 12.97
CA TYR A 261 -3.26 2.64 12.13
C TYR A 261 -2.41 2.16 10.95
N ARG A 262 -1.65 1.05 11.11
CA ARG A 262 -0.82 0.50 10.02
C ARG A 262 -1.66 -0.04 8.85
N VAL A 263 -2.83 -0.61 9.14
CA VAL A 263 -3.73 -1.21 8.13
C VAL A 263 -4.76 -0.21 7.60
N LEU A 264 -5.27 0.69 8.44
CA LEU A 264 -6.35 1.62 8.06
C LEU A 264 -5.85 3.03 7.76
N GLY A 265 -4.75 3.45 8.39
CA GLY A 265 -4.25 4.82 8.31
C GLY A 265 -3.85 5.19 6.89
N GLY A 266 -4.46 6.25 6.34
CA GLY A 266 -4.14 6.76 5.01
C GLY A 266 -4.67 5.95 3.84
N HIS A 267 -5.34 4.82 4.09
CA HIS A 267 -5.97 3.99 3.06
C HIS A 267 -7.30 4.62 2.61
N ILE A 268 -7.68 4.38 1.35
CA ILE A 268 -8.99 4.78 0.82
C ILE A 268 -9.99 3.63 0.94
N GLY A 269 -11.28 3.94 0.98
CA GLY A 269 -12.33 2.93 0.94
C GLY A 269 -13.62 3.37 1.63
N SER A 270 -14.66 2.55 1.53
CA SER A 270 -15.95 2.79 2.17
C SER A 270 -15.87 2.62 3.70
N PRO A 271 -16.74 3.33 4.46
CA PRO A 271 -16.89 3.12 5.90
C PRO A 271 -17.20 1.66 6.26
N GLU A 272 -17.98 0.96 5.44
CA GLU A 272 -18.34 -0.44 5.62
C GLU A 272 -17.11 -1.36 5.55
N SER A 273 -16.25 -1.15 4.55
CA SER A 273 -15.00 -1.91 4.41
C SER A 273 -14.03 -1.65 5.55
N GLU A 274 -13.91 -0.39 5.98
CA GLU A 274 -13.09 -0.03 7.12
C GLU A 274 -13.57 -0.70 8.41
N GLU A 275 -14.88 -0.65 8.69
CA GLU A 275 -15.47 -1.28 9.88
C GLU A 275 -15.25 -2.80 9.87
N ARG A 276 -15.40 -3.45 8.71
CA ARG A 276 -15.16 -4.89 8.55
C ARG A 276 -13.70 -5.26 8.86
N ILE A 277 -12.73 -4.54 8.30
CA ILE A 277 -11.31 -4.78 8.55
C ILE A 277 -10.98 -4.49 10.01
N PHE A 278 -11.50 -3.41 10.57
CA PHE A 278 -11.30 -3.06 11.98
C PHE A 278 -11.77 -4.16 12.92
N ASN A 279 -12.97 -4.72 12.69
CA ASN A 279 -13.51 -5.82 13.49
C ASN A 279 -12.62 -7.06 13.40
N LEU A 280 -12.13 -7.39 12.21
CA LEU A 280 -11.24 -8.53 11.98
C LEU A 280 -9.86 -8.37 12.64
N LEU A 281 -9.34 -7.14 12.73
CA LEU A 281 -8.07 -6.88 13.42
C LEU A 281 -8.15 -7.17 14.92
N ARG A 282 -9.31 -6.95 15.54
CA ARG A 282 -9.56 -7.19 16.98
C ARG A 282 -9.72 -8.66 17.33
N GLU A 283 -10.03 -9.51 16.35
CA GLU A 283 -10.13 -10.95 16.57
C GLU A 283 -8.75 -11.54 16.87
N PRO A 284 -8.63 -12.51 17.81
CA PRO A 284 -7.36 -13.18 18.08
C PRO A 284 -6.83 -13.83 16.81
N SER A 285 -5.51 -13.75 16.60
CA SER A 285 -4.88 -14.31 15.40
C SER A 285 -4.90 -15.84 15.48
N SER A 286 -5.38 -16.50 14.42
CA SER A 286 -5.19 -17.95 14.26
C SER A 286 -3.79 -18.25 13.74
N THR A 287 -3.14 -19.22 14.37
CA THR A 287 -1.76 -19.63 14.13
C THR A 287 -1.67 -20.70 13.05
N GLU A 288 -2.05 -20.38 11.81
CA GLU A 288 -1.83 -21.29 10.68
C GLU A 288 -1.09 -20.60 9.54
N ASP A 289 0.23 -20.49 9.70
CA ASP A 289 1.18 -20.15 8.62
C ASP A 289 1.02 -21.10 7.41
N GLU A 290 0.33 -22.25 7.56
CA GLU A 290 0.07 -23.22 6.49
C GLU A 290 -0.95 -22.74 5.44
N LEU A 291 -1.84 -21.81 5.79
CA LEU A 291 -2.90 -21.34 4.88
C LEU A 291 -2.43 -20.28 3.89
N ILE A 292 -1.31 -19.61 4.17
CA ILE A 292 -0.77 -18.53 3.36
C ILE A 292 0.59 -18.93 2.77
N GLU A 293 0.84 -18.54 1.53
CA GLU A 293 2.17 -18.61 0.91
C GLU A 293 2.53 -17.27 0.28
N THR A 294 3.82 -16.96 0.24
CA THR A 294 4.33 -15.82 -0.53
C THR A 294 5.21 -16.33 -1.66
N PHE A 295 4.86 -15.94 -2.88
CA PHE A 295 5.60 -16.25 -4.08
C PHE A 295 6.22 -14.98 -4.68
N ALA A 296 7.45 -14.69 -4.27
CA ALA A 296 8.27 -13.63 -4.84
C ALA A 296 9.74 -14.07 -4.93
N GLY A 297 10.46 -13.49 -5.89
CA GLY A 297 11.91 -13.48 -5.97
C GLY A 297 12.45 -12.07 -5.76
N ASP A 298 13.77 -11.91 -5.65
CA ASP A 298 14.41 -10.60 -5.39
C ASP A 298 14.09 -9.52 -6.45
N ASN A 299 13.65 -9.96 -7.64
CA ASN A 299 13.18 -9.10 -8.72
C ASN A 299 12.39 -9.96 -9.74
N LYS A 300 11.78 -9.28 -10.71
CA LYS A 300 10.99 -9.88 -11.79
C LYS A 300 11.69 -10.94 -12.64
N TYR A 301 13.02 -11.05 -12.63
CA TYR A 301 13.75 -12.11 -13.34
C TYR A 301 14.00 -13.35 -12.46
N THR A 302 14.04 -13.17 -11.14
CA THR A 302 14.22 -14.26 -10.18
C THR A 302 12.92 -15.03 -9.95
N THR A 303 11.77 -14.35 -9.92
CA THR A 303 10.46 -14.99 -9.71
C THR A 303 10.14 -16.08 -10.74
N PRO A 304 10.30 -15.84 -12.06
CA PRO A 304 10.15 -16.91 -13.05
C PRO A 304 11.05 -18.11 -12.77
N VAL A 305 12.32 -17.89 -12.43
CA VAL A 305 13.27 -18.99 -12.13
C VAL A 305 12.81 -19.83 -10.93
N LYS A 306 12.26 -19.19 -9.89
CA LYS A 306 11.64 -19.87 -8.75
C LYS A 306 10.39 -20.65 -9.16
N LEU A 307 9.54 -20.09 -10.02
CA LEU A 307 8.35 -20.79 -10.54
C LEU A 307 8.71 -22.10 -11.24
N LEU A 308 9.84 -22.13 -11.97
CA LEU A 308 10.31 -23.35 -12.63
C LEU A 308 10.68 -24.46 -11.63
N GLU A 309 11.10 -24.12 -10.41
CA GLU A 309 11.45 -25.11 -9.37
C GLU A 309 10.23 -25.78 -8.76
N GLU A 310 9.08 -25.12 -8.85
CA GLU A 310 7.78 -25.66 -8.50
C GLU A 310 7.20 -26.56 -9.59
N LEU A 311 7.87 -26.81 -10.73
CA LEU A 311 7.34 -27.69 -11.77
C LEU A 311 7.95 -29.10 -11.65
N ASP A 312 7.11 -30.14 -11.59
CA ASP A 312 7.57 -31.53 -11.41
C ASP A 312 8.09 -32.18 -12.70
N SER A 313 7.82 -31.54 -13.84
CA SER A 313 8.04 -32.09 -15.18
C SER A 313 9.41 -31.69 -15.72
N GLU A 314 10.02 -32.59 -16.51
CA GLU A 314 11.20 -32.25 -17.29
C GLU A 314 10.89 -31.11 -18.27
N ILE A 315 11.60 -29.99 -18.10
CA ILE A 315 11.40 -28.78 -18.90
C ILE A 315 12.13 -28.96 -20.23
N THR A 316 11.38 -29.33 -21.26
CA THR A 316 11.92 -29.54 -22.62
C THR A 316 11.82 -28.29 -23.50
N SER A 317 10.94 -27.37 -23.17
CA SER A 317 10.71 -26.11 -23.88
C SER A 317 10.53 -24.95 -22.91
N ILE A 318 10.98 -23.76 -23.31
CA ILE A 318 10.75 -22.52 -22.57
C ILE A 318 10.28 -21.40 -23.50
N VAL A 319 9.55 -20.44 -22.95
CA VAL A 319 9.21 -19.18 -23.62
C VAL A 319 10.05 -18.06 -22.99
N LEU A 320 10.72 -17.25 -23.81
CA LEU A 320 11.47 -16.08 -23.38
C LEU A 320 10.72 -14.81 -23.79
N ALA A 321 10.39 -13.98 -22.81
CA ALA A 321 9.65 -12.73 -23.00
C ALA A 321 10.42 -11.51 -22.43
N PRO A 322 10.20 -10.30 -22.97
CA PRO A 322 10.86 -9.08 -22.50
C PRO A 322 10.23 -8.58 -21.20
N GLY A 323 10.98 -8.59 -20.09
CA GLY A 323 10.46 -8.24 -18.76
C GLY A 323 10.10 -6.76 -18.54
N GLU A 324 10.33 -5.91 -19.54
CA GLU A 324 9.89 -4.50 -19.54
C GLU A 324 8.58 -4.30 -20.32
N ASN A 325 8.10 -5.29 -21.08
CA ASN A 325 6.87 -5.19 -21.87
C ASN A 325 5.85 -6.21 -21.36
N GLN A 326 4.90 -5.72 -20.54
CA GLN A 326 3.90 -6.54 -19.87
C GLN A 326 2.90 -7.17 -20.86
N ALA A 327 2.54 -6.48 -21.95
CA ALA A 327 1.64 -7.00 -22.97
C ALA A 327 2.25 -8.23 -23.68
N ILE A 328 3.54 -8.20 -24.01
CA ILE A 328 4.23 -9.38 -24.55
C ILE A 328 4.31 -10.50 -23.51
N CYS A 329 4.49 -10.19 -22.22
CA CYS A 329 4.43 -11.21 -21.16
C CYS A 329 3.05 -11.88 -21.10
N MET A 330 1.96 -11.14 -21.28
CA MET A 330 0.62 -11.73 -21.33
C MET A 330 0.42 -12.63 -22.57
N LEU A 331 0.93 -12.23 -23.73
CA LEU A 331 0.96 -13.10 -24.91
C LEU A 331 1.80 -14.36 -24.67
N ALA A 332 2.90 -14.25 -23.94
CA ALA A 332 3.71 -15.39 -23.54
C ALA A 332 2.93 -16.37 -22.66
N ASN A 333 2.07 -15.88 -21.75
CA ASN A 333 1.17 -16.72 -20.97
C ASN A 333 0.12 -17.43 -21.83
N ALA A 334 -0.53 -16.71 -22.75
CA ALA A 334 -1.47 -17.35 -23.68
C ALA A 334 -0.76 -18.42 -24.53
N TYR A 335 0.40 -18.10 -25.12
CA TYR A 335 1.16 -19.01 -25.97
C TYR A 335 1.71 -20.24 -25.23
N SER A 336 2.20 -20.04 -24.01
CA SER A 336 2.73 -21.14 -23.19
C SER A 336 1.68 -22.19 -22.83
N SER A 337 0.39 -21.82 -22.76
CA SER A 337 -0.71 -22.76 -22.54
C SER A 337 -0.83 -23.89 -23.59
N LEU A 338 -0.31 -23.67 -24.80
CA LEU A 338 -0.34 -24.67 -25.86
C LEU A 338 0.51 -25.91 -25.54
N SER A 339 1.61 -25.70 -24.82
CA SER A 339 2.65 -26.70 -24.57
C SER A 339 3.07 -26.84 -23.10
N ASP A 340 2.41 -26.10 -22.20
CA ASP A 340 2.78 -25.97 -20.78
C ASP A 340 4.25 -25.54 -20.59
N SER A 341 4.78 -24.74 -21.52
CA SER A 341 6.18 -24.27 -21.49
C SER A 341 6.34 -23.13 -20.48
N PRO A 342 7.21 -23.24 -19.47
CA PRO A 342 7.43 -22.15 -18.54
C PRO A 342 8.05 -20.92 -19.21
N ILE A 343 7.77 -19.76 -18.64
CA ILE A 343 8.21 -18.47 -19.15
C ILE A 343 9.41 -17.99 -18.34
N LEU A 344 10.44 -17.50 -19.02
CA LEU A 344 11.54 -16.74 -18.43
C LEU A 344 11.56 -15.34 -19.01
N LEU A 345 12.06 -14.37 -18.23
CA LEU A 345 12.13 -12.97 -18.66
C LEU A 345 13.55 -12.57 -19.04
N THR A 346 13.69 -11.69 -20.03
CA THR A 346 14.96 -11.11 -20.47
C THR A 346 14.94 -9.58 -20.41
N ARG A 347 16.14 -8.97 -20.40
CA ARG A 347 16.32 -7.57 -20.77
C ARG A 347 16.44 -7.45 -22.28
N HIS A 348 16.34 -6.22 -22.79
CA HIS A 348 16.47 -5.92 -24.22
C HIS A 348 17.80 -6.42 -24.82
N ASP A 349 18.92 -6.18 -24.15
CA ASP A 349 20.28 -6.40 -24.69
C ASP A 349 21.03 -7.59 -24.09
N ARG A 350 20.50 -8.22 -23.04
CA ARG A 350 21.16 -9.34 -22.35
C ARG A 350 20.21 -10.22 -21.55
N LEU A 351 20.60 -11.48 -21.37
CA LEU A 351 19.99 -12.35 -20.38
C LEU A 351 20.44 -11.92 -18.97
N PRO A 352 19.54 -11.82 -18.00
CA PRO A 352 19.91 -11.75 -16.59
C PRO A 352 20.74 -12.98 -16.17
N ASP A 353 21.72 -12.80 -15.28
CA ASP A 353 22.64 -13.88 -14.90
C ASP A 353 21.91 -15.12 -14.34
N ILE A 354 20.86 -14.91 -13.53
CA ILE A 354 20.06 -16.00 -12.96
C ILE A 354 19.30 -16.79 -14.04
N VAL A 355 18.83 -16.10 -15.08
CA VAL A 355 18.11 -16.70 -16.22
C VAL A 355 19.08 -17.47 -17.11
N ASP A 356 20.26 -16.90 -17.41
CA ASP A 356 21.35 -17.57 -18.13
C ASP A 356 21.75 -18.88 -17.44
N GLN A 357 22.00 -18.82 -16.13
CA GLN A 357 22.33 -19.99 -15.32
C GLN A 357 21.23 -21.06 -15.37
N LYS A 358 19.96 -20.66 -15.22
CA LYS A 358 18.84 -21.61 -15.26
C LYS A 358 18.71 -22.29 -16.61
N ILE A 359 18.88 -21.56 -17.72
CA ILE A 359 18.88 -22.14 -19.07
C ILE A 359 20.03 -23.14 -19.26
N ARG A 360 21.23 -22.85 -18.73
CA ARG A 360 22.36 -23.80 -18.75
C ARG A 360 22.13 -25.06 -17.93
N GLN A 361 21.34 -24.97 -16.86
CA GLN A 361 21.00 -26.11 -16.03
C GLN A 361 19.96 -27.00 -16.71
N ILE A 362 18.93 -26.40 -17.30
CA ILE A 362 17.82 -27.13 -17.93
C ILE A 362 18.22 -27.68 -19.29
N LEU A 363 18.99 -26.92 -20.08
CA LEU A 363 19.35 -27.22 -21.47
C LEU A 363 18.11 -27.59 -22.32
N PRO A 364 17.11 -26.68 -22.43
CA PRO A 364 15.85 -26.99 -23.11
C PRO A 364 16.09 -27.35 -24.58
N ALA A 365 15.28 -28.26 -25.12
CA ALA A 365 15.31 -28.64 -26.52
C ALA A 365 14.74 -27.55 -27.44
N HIS A 366 13.81 -26.74 -26.94
CA HIS A 366 13.18 -25.63 -27.68
C HIS A 366 13.13 -24.34 -26.86
N ILE A 367 13.38 -23.21 -27.51
CA ILE A 367 13.26 -21.87 -26.92
C ILE A 367 12.45 -21.01 -27.87
N ALA A 368 11.24 -20.62 -27.48
CA ALA A 368 10.47 -19.60 -28.17
C ALA A 368 10.87 -18.22 -27.64
N VAL A 369 11.22 -17.28 -28.52
CA VAL A 369 11.55 -15.90 -28.14
C VAL A 369 10.48 -14.98 -28.71
N LEU A 370 9.75 -14.29 -27.84
CA LEU A 370 8.61 -13.45 -28.23
C LEU A 370 9.01 -11.97 -28.23
N GLY A 371 8.83 -11.31 -29.38
CA GLY A 371 9.07 -9.88 -29.53
C GLY A 371 10.05 -9.53 -30.65
N GLY A 372 9.83 -8.35 -31.23
CA GLY A 372 10.70 -7.75 -32.24
C GLY A 372 12.08 -7.37 -31.72
N ILE A 373 12.95 -6.88 -32.62
CA ILE A 373 14.32 -6.49 -32.28
C ILE A 373 14.40 -5.36 -31.25
N GLU A 374 13.38 -4.50 -31.20
CA GLU A 374 13.26 -3.43 -30.21
C GLU A 374 12.93 -3.97 -28.81
N ALA A 375 12.23 -5.10 -28.72
CA ALA A 375 11.92 -5.72 -27.44
C ALA A 375 13.06 -6.64 -26.95
N ILE A 376 13.61 -7.45 -27.87
CA ILE A 376 14.69 -8.40 -27.58
C ILE A 376 15.70 -8.34 -28.74
N SER A 377 16.88 -7.79 -28.46
CA SER A 377 17.94 -7.63 -29.45
C SER A 377 18.62 -8.96 -29.82
N ASP A 378 19.35 -8.95 -30.94
CA ASP A 378 20.15 -10.09 -31.40
C ASP A 378 21.26 -10.50 -30.42
N ALA A 379 21.66 -9.62 -29.50
CA ALA A 379 22.62 -9.94 -28.46
C ALA A 379 22.11 -11.05 -27.54
N VAL A 380 20.81 -11.04 -27.20
CA VAL A 380 20.16 -12.09 -26.40
C VAL A 380 20.13 -13.40 -27.18
N ILE A 381 19.77 -13.37 -28.47
CA ILE A 381 19.76 -14.56 -29.32
C ILE A 381 21.16 -15.19 -29.44
N LYS A 382 22.20 -14.34 -29.55
CA LYS A 382 23.59 -14.80 -29.56
C LYS A 382 23.99 -15.46 -28.23
N GLN A 383 23.55 -14.90 -27.10
CA GLN A 383 23.76 -15.53 -25.78
C GLN A 383 23.05 -16.88 -25.69
N LEU A 384 21.77 -16.96 -26.06
CA LEU A 384 21.00 -18.22 -26.07
C LEU A 384 21.71 -19.33 -26.88
N ARG A 385 22.19 -19.01 -28.09
CA ARG A 385 22.94 -19.95 -28.94
C ARG A 385 24.24 -20.42 -28.30
N ALA A 386 24.90 -19.57 -27.51
CA ALA A 386 26.13 -19.93 -26.82
C ALA A 386 25.88 -20.84 -25.62
N ILE A 387 24.77 -20.63 -24.89
CA ILE A 387 24.48 -21.36 -23.65
C ILE A 387 23.69 -22.65 -23.86
N ALA A 388 22.86 -22.70 -24.91
CA ALA A 388 22.06 -23.86 -25.29
C ALA A 388 22.23 -24.18 -26.79
N PRO A 389 23.43 -24.61 -27.22
CA PRO A 389 23.75 -24.77 -28.65
C PRO A 389 22.95 -25.85 -29.37
N LYS A 390 22.33 -26.77 -28.62
CA LYS A 390 21.46 -27.84 -29.16
C LYS A 390 19.99 -27.43 -29.22
N ALA A 391 19.60 -26.32 -28.59
CA ALA A 391 18.22 -25.87 -28.55
C ALA A 391 17.78 -25.33 -29.92
N LYS A 392 16.58 -25.72 -30.36
CA LYS A 392 15.92 -25.06 -31.49
C LYS A 392 15.34 -23.73 -30.99
N ILE A 393 15.91 -22.62 -31.45
CA ILE A 393 15.43 -21.28 -31.11
C ILE A 393 14.46 -20.79 -32.19
N THR A 394 13.20 -20.57 -31.83
CA THR A 394 12.17 -19.95 -32.70
C THR A 394 11.93 -18.53 -32.22
N ARG A 395 12.14 -17.53 -33.08
CA ARG A 395 11.85 -16.12 -32.76
C ARG A 395 10.59 -15.65 -33.49
N PHE A 396 9.68 -15.03 -32.75
CA PHE A 396 8.52 -14.34 -33.28
C PHE A 396 8.84 -12.85 -33.35
N ASP A 397 9.47 -12.46 -34.46
CA ASP A 397 10.01 -11.12 -34.68
C ASP A 397 8.93 -10.21 -35.24
N GLN A 398 8.20 -9.53 -34.34
CA GLN A 398 7.12 -8.60 -34.69
C GLN A 398 7.31 -7.29 -33.91
N ASP A 399 7.17 -6.16 -34.62
CA ASP A 399 7.45 -4.83 -34.08
C ASP A 399 6.35 -4.30 -33.14
N THR A 400 5.16 -4.91 -33.16
CA THR A 400 4.03 -4.53 -32.31
C THR A 400 3.39 -5.76 -31.67
N GLU A 401 2.75 -5.55 -30.52
CA GLU A 401 2.10 -6.60 -29.73
C GLU A 401 0.87 -7.16 -30.43
N GLU A 402 0.13 -6.34 -31.17
CA GLU A 402 -1.01 -6.78 -31.99
C GLU A 402 -0.56 -7.72 -33.12
N ARG A 403 0.51 -7.37 -33.85
CA ARG A 403 1.09 -8.25 -34.87
C ARG A 403 1.70 -9.51 -34.28
N LEU A 404 2.33 -9.39 -33.11
CA LEU A 404 2.85 -10.55 -32.37
C LEU A 404 1.73 -11.51 -31.98
N ALA A 405 0.64 -10.99 -31.42
CA ALA A 405 -0.55 -11.76 -31.08
C ALA A 405 -1.10 -12.51 -32.30
N TYR A 406 -1.28 -11.81 -33.41
CA TYR A 406 -1.76 -12.41 -34.65
C TYR A 406 -0.80 -13.48 -35.21
N ALA A 407 0.51 -13.22 -35.20
CA ALA A 407 1.52 -14.18 -35.65
C ALA A 407 1.57 -15.45 -34.79
N LEU A 408 1.40 -15.32 -33.46
CA LEU A 408 1.31 -16.45 -32.54
C LEU A 408 0.06 -17.29 -32.80
N PHE A 409 -1.08 -16.63 -33.07
CA PHE A 409 -2.28 -17.32 -33.47
C PHE A 409 -2.08 -18.09 -34.79
N GLN A 410 -1.69 -17.39 -35.85
CA GLN A 410 -1.61 -17.95 -37.20
C GLN A 410 -0.66 -19.16 -37.30
N GLN A 411 0.48 -19.12 -36.60
CA GLN A 411 1.45 -20.22 -36.65
C GLN A 411 1.00 -21.48 -35.91
N ASN A 412 -0.02 -21.37 -35.04
CA ASN A 412 -0.48 -22.46 -34.17
C ASN A 412 -2.02 -22.61 -34.22
N GLU A 413 -2.66 -22.12 -35.29
CA GLU A 413 -4.12 -22.05 -35.43
C GLU A 413 -4.86 -23.36 -35.03
N PRO A 414 -4.40 -24.56 -35.43
CA PRO A 414 -5.08 -25.80 -35.06
C PRO A 414 -5.01 -26.18 -33.59
N ASP A 415 -4.07 -25.61 -32.83
CA ASP A 415 -3.78 -25.99 -31.44
C ASP A 415 -4.53 -25.11 -30.42
N TRP A 416 -5.08 -23.98 -30.87
CA TRP A 416 -5.87 -23.06 -30.06
C TRP A 416 -7.29 -23.57 -29.80
N GLY A 417 -7.87 -23.13 -28.69
CA GLY A 417 -9.26 -23.36 -28.34
C GLY A 417 -10.25 -22.62 -29.24
N ARG A 418 -11.55 -22.84 -28.98
CA ARG A 418 -12.66 -22.31 -29.78
C ARG A 418 -13.14 -20.93 -29.38
N LYS A 419 -12.58 -20.31 -28.34
CA LYS A 419 -12.86 -18.92 -27.97
C LYS A 419 -11.63 -18.06 -28.21
N ALA A 420 -11.80 -16.76 -28.34
CA ALA A 420 -10.69 -15.81 -28.41
C ALA A 420 -10.94 -14.64 -27.47
N ILE A 421 -9.86 -14.10 -26.90
CA ILE A 421 -9.90 -12.87 -26.13
C ILE A 421 -9.49 -11.71 -27.04
N LEU A 422 -10.27 -10.63 -27.02
CA LEU A 422 -9.92 -9.35 -27.63
C LEU A 422 -9.82 -8.28 -26.54
N THR A 423 -8.68 -7.58 -26.48
CA THR A 423 -8.39 -6.58 -25.46
C THR A 423 -7.45 -5.48 -25.98
N TYR A 424 -6.95 -4.64 -25.09
CA TYR A 424 -6.07 -3.50 -25.33
C TYR A 424 -4.84 -3.60 -24.41
N LYS A 425 -3.74 -2.91 -24.74
CA LYS A 425 -2.45 -3.11 -24.08
C LYS A 425 -2.46 -2.71 -22.60
N GLU A 426 -3.29 -1.74 -22.24
CA GLU A 426 -3.44 -1.25 -20.87
C GLU A 426 -4.44 -2.07 -20.04
N GLY A 427 -5.15 -3.03 -20.64
CA GLY A 427 -6.13 -3.92 -19.97
C GLY A 427 -5.50 -5.05 -19.13
N LEU A 428 -4.31 -4.82 -18.55
CA LEU A 428 -3.52 -5.86 -17.90
C LEU A 428 -4.27 -6.57 -16.77
N GLY A 429 -5.01 -5.84 -15.95
CA GLY A 429 -5.79 -6.39 -14.84
C GLY A 429 -6.78 -7.46 -15.31
N ASP A 430 -7.60 -7.15 -16.31
CA ASP A 430 -8.58 -8.09 -16.85
C ASP A 430 -7.92 -9.35 -17.43
N ILE A 431 -6.76 -9.18 -18.10
CA ILE A 431 -6.02 -10.30 -18.67
C ILE A 431 -5.49 -11.22 -17.56
N LEU A 432 -4.96 -10.65 -16.47
CA LEU A 432 -4.51 -11.41 -15.29
C LEU A 432 -5.66 -12.20 -14.68
N CYS A 433 -6.84 -11.58 -14.51
CA CYS A 433 -8.04 -12.25 -14.00
C CYS A 433 -8.47 -13.43 -14.89
N PHE A 434 -8.33 -13.30 -16.21
CA PHE A 434 -8.69 -14.37 -17.16
C PHE A 434 -7.65 -15.49 -17.28
N MET A 435 -6.45 -15.34 -16.72
CA MET A 435 -5.37 -16.30 -16.89
C MET A 435 -5.75 -17.76 -16.59
N PRO A 436 -6.48 -18.10 -15.52
CA PRO A 436 -6.90 -19.48 -15.25
C PRO A 436 -7.64 -20.11 -16.43
N TYR A 437 -8.63 -19.39 -16.97
CA TYR A 437 -9.41 -19.86 -18.11
C TYR A 437 -8.60 -19.89 -19.40
N THR A 438 -7.79 -18.85 -19.64
CA THR A 438 -6.91 -18.76 -20.82
C THR A 438 -5.98 -19.96 -20.90
N TYR A 439 -5.39 -20.35 -19.77
CA TYR A 439 -4.42 -21.43 -19.71
C TYR A 439 -5.05 -22.82 -19.85
N GLN A 440 -6.21 -23.03 -19.24
CA GLN A 440 -6.93 -24.30 -19.26
C GLN A 440 -7.54 -24.58 -20.64
N ASN A 441 -8.09 -23.56 -21.29
CA ASN A 441 -8.84 -23.69 -22.55
C ASN A 441 -8.02 -23.29 -23.79
N LYS A 442 -6.73 -22.98 -23.61
CA LYS A 442 -5.82 -22.56 -24.69
C LYS A 442 -6.43 -21.42 -25.51
N VAL A 443 -6.74 -20.31 -24.85
CA VAL A 443 -7.45 -19.19 -25.49
C VAL A 443 -6.44 -18.21 -26.10
N PRO A 444 -6.46 -17.95 -27.42
CA PRO A 444 -5.61 -16.92 -28.02
C PRO A 444 -6.03 -15.53 -27.54
N LEU A 445 -5.02 -14.68 -27.35
CA LEU A 445 -5.16 -13.29 -26.93
C LEU A 445 -4.84 -12.37 -28.11
N PHE A 446 -5.75 -11.48 -28.46
CA PHE A 446 -5.57 -10.45 -29.49
C PHE A 446 -5.63 -9.04 -28.88
N TYR A 447 -4.79 -8.15 -29.39
CA TYR A 447 -4.79 -6.74 -29.04
C TYR A 447 -5.37 -5.88 -30.15
N CYS A 448 -6.07 -4.82 -29.78
CA CYS A 448 -6.33 -3.70 -30.68
C CYS A 448 -5.03 -2.91 -30.95
N ILE A 449 -4.98 -2.19 -32.07
CA ILE A 449 -3.87 -1.31 -32.41
C ILE A 449 -3.87 -0.11 -31.45
N GLU A 450 -5.05 0.50 -31.31
CA GLU A 450 -5.39 1.57 -30.37
C GLU A 450 -6.81 1.29 -29.86
N LYS A 451 -7.27 2.01 -28.83
CA LYS A 451 -8.67 1.92 -28.39
C LYS A 451 -9.59 2.12 -29.60
N ASP A 452 -10.57 1.23 -29.76
CA ASP A 452 -11.57 1.24 -30.84
C ASP A 452 -11.03 0.87 -32.24
N VAL A 453 -9.76 0.49 -32.37
CA VAL A 453 -9.11 0.20 -33.67
C VAL A 453 -8.56 -1.23 -33.69
N ILE A 454 -9.26 -2.13 -34.38
CA ILE A 454 -8.85 -3.53 -34.58
C ILE A 454 -8.28 -3.68 -35.99
N SER A 455 -7.16 -4.38 -36.14
CA SER A 455 -6.56 -4.59 -37.46
C SER A 455 -7.46 -5.44 -38.36
N ASP A 456 -7.40 -5.21 -39.67
CA ASP A 456 -8.19 -5.95 -40.65
C ASP A 456 -7.90 -7.46 -40.59
N ASP A 457 -6.64 -7.85 -40.37
CA ASP A 457 -6.21 -9.24 -40.26
C ASP A 457 -6.84 -9.94 -39.03
N VAL A 458 -6.78 -9.29 -37.87
CA VAL A 458 -7.43 -9.78 -36.64
C VAL A 458 -8.93 -9.83 -36.85
N MET A 459 -9.56 -8.76 -37.32
CA MET A 459 -11.01 -8.70 -37.53
C MET A 459 -11.51 -9.78 -38.50
N HIS A 460 -10.83 -9.95 -39.64
CA HIS A 460 -11.13 -11.01 -40.59
C HIS A 460 -11.05 -12.39 -39.94
N THR A 461 -10.01 -12.64 -39.15
CA THR A 461 -9.81 -13.90 -38.43
C THR A 461 -10.92 -14.14 -37.41
N LEU A 462 -11.30 -13.14 -36.63
CA LEU A 462 -12.40 -13.27 -35.66
C LEU A 462 -13.76 -13.52 -36.35
N CYS A 463 -13.95 -12.99 -37.57
CA CYS A 463 -15.17 -13.18 -38.36
C CYS A 463 -15.18 -14.47 -39.21
N SER A 464 -14.07 -15.19 -39.29
CA SER A 464 -13.91 -16.34 -40.21
C SER A 464 -14.73 -17.58 -39.82
N GLY A 465 -15.32 -17.60 -38.63
CA GLY A 465 -16.06 -18.74 -38.08
C GLY A 465 -15.17 -19.74 -37.33
N THR A 466 -13.88 -19.44 -37.13
CA THR A 466 -12.96 -20.27 -36.33
C THR A 466 -13.36 -20.31 -34.85
N PHE A 467 -13.93 -19.21 -34.32
CA PHE A 467 -14.30 -19.05 -32.93
C PHE A 467 -15.81 -19.11 -32.69
N GLU A 468 -16.21 -19.74 -31.58
CA GLU A 468 -17.58 -19.89 -31.10
C GLU A 468 -18.04 -18.70 -30.26
N GLU A 469 -17.11 -18.00 -29.59
CA GLU A 469 -17.38 -16.82 -28.77
C GLU A 469 -16.13 -15.94 -28.67
N ILE A 470 -16.32 -14.61 -28.74
CA ILE A 470 -15.28 -13.62 -28.48
C ILE A 470 -15.49 -13.05 -27.08
N LEU A 471 -14.49 -13.19 -26.22
CA LEU A 471 -14.42 -12.61 -24.90
C LEU A 471 -13.77 -11.23 -25.00
N LEU A 472 -14.56 -10.18 -24.82
CA LEU A 472 -14.13 -8.80 -24.98
C LEU A 472 -13.79 -8.19 -23.62
N LEU A 473 -12.50 -7.92 -23.38
CA LEU A 473 -12.00 -7.34 -22.12
C LEU A 473 -11.81 -5.84 -22.29
N GLY A 474 -12.79 -5.07 -21.84
CA GLY A 474 -12.82 -3.61 -21.94
C GLY A 474 -14.22 -3.04 -22.12
N GLY A 475 -14.44 -1.87 -21.51
CA GLY A 475 -15.69 -1.14 -21.57
C GLY A 475 -15.98 -0.48 -22.93
N GLU A 476 -17.08 0.25 -23.00
CA GLU A 476 -17.49 1.01 -24.20
C GLU A 476 -16.52 2.16 -24.54
N ASP A 477 -15.73 2.61 -23.56
CA ASP A 477 -14.67 3.60 -23.74
C ASP A 477 -13.47 3.04 -24.52
N VAL A 478 -13.27 1.72 -24.47
CA VAL A 478 -12.22 1.00 -25.20
C VAL A 478 -12.74 0.43 -26.51
N PHE A 479 -13.91 -0.20 -26.50
CA PHE A 479 -14.51 -0.83 -27.67
C PHE A 479 -15.90 -0.29 -27.91
N LYS A 480 -16.06 0.60 -28.88
CA LYS A 480 -17.37 1.12 -29.26
C LYS A 480 -18.11 0.11 -30.13
N GLU A 481 -19.42 0.26 -30.18
CA GLU A 481 -20.29 -0.66 -30.93
C GLU A 481 -19.99 -0.68 -32.44
N ASP A 482 -19.46 0.41 -32.99
CA ASP A 482 -19.10 0.52 -34.40
C ASP A 482 -17.91 -0.37 -34.79
N CYS A 483 -16.86 -0.47 -33.94
CA CYS A 483 -15.71 -1.33 -34.24
C CYS A 483 -16.06 -2.83 -34.14
N LEU A 484 -17.13 -3.17 -33.41
CA LEU A 484 -17.64 -4.54 -33.25
C LEU A 484 -18.70 -4.92 -34.29
N ALA A 485 -19.17 -3.98 -35.11
CA ALA A 485 -20.20 -4.22 -36.12
C ALA A 485 -19.87 -5.38 -37.10
N PRO A 486 -18.61 -5.58 -37.55
CA PRO A 486 -18.27 -6.72 -38.42
C PRO A 486 -18.52 -8.09 -37.75
N LEU A 487 -18.16 -8.24 -36.47
CA LEU A 487 -18.40 -9.46 -35.69
C LEU A 487 -19.89 -9.77 -35.57
N LYS A 488 -20.71 -8.76 -35.29
CA LYS A 488 -22.17 -8.88 -35.23
C LYS A 488 -22.77 -9.32 -36.56
N LYS A 489 -22.29 -8.74 -37.67
CA LYS A 489 -22.71 -9.12 -39.03
C LYS A 489 -22.32 -10.56 -39.37
N ALA A 490 -21.19 -11.03 -38.87
CA ALA A 490 -20.74 -12.41 -38.98
C ALA A 490 -21.48 -13.36 -38.02
N HIS A 491 -22.41 -12.87 -37.19
CA HIS A 491 -23.16 -13.63 -36.18
C HIS A 491 -22.26 -14.35 -35.17
N ILE A 492 -21.08 -13.79 -34.88
CA ILE A 492 -20.18 -14.31 -33.86
C ILE A 492 -20.63 -13.78 -32.49
N PRO A 493 -20.92 -14.65 -31.49
CA PRO A 493 -21.24 -14.23 -30.14
C PRO A 493 -20.10 -13.40 -29.53
N ILE A 494 -20.45 -12.28 -28.91
CA ILE A 494 -19.52 -11.42 -28.18
C ILE A 494 -20.01 -11.34 -26.74
N ARG A 495 -19.12 -11.63 -25.79
CA ARG A 495 -19.35 -11.44 -24.37
C ARG A 495 -18.39 -10.39 -23.85
N ARG A 496 -18.94 -9.27 -23.39
CA ARG A 496 -18.17 -8.16 -22.84
C ARG A 496 -18.02 -8.32 -21.33
N PHE A 497 -16.80 -8.15 -20.84
CA PHE A 497 -16.46 -8.08 -19.42
C PHE A 497 -16.07 -6.65 -19.09
N CYS A 498 -16.83 -6.03 -18.18
CA CYS A 498 -16.59 -4.68 -17.70
C CYS A 498 -17.20 -4.54 -16.31
N GLY A 499 -16.35 -4.30 -15.32
CA GLY A 499 -16.78 -3.92 -13.98
C GLY A 499 -16.84 -2.40 -13.81
N LYS A 500 -17.36 -1.95 -12.67
CA LYS A 500 -17.32 -0.54 -12.24
C LYS A 500 -15.89 -0.08 -11.93
N ASP A 501 -15.08 -1.01 -11.46
CA ASP A 501 -13.67 -0.89 -11.16
C ASP A 501 -12.98 -2.25 -11.42
N PRO A 502 -11.65 -2.36 -11.28
CA PRO A 502 -10.96 -3.61 -11.58
C PRO A 502 -11.31 -4.79 -10.65
N PHE A 503 -11.78 -4.53 -9.43
CA PHE A 503 -12.11 -5.59 -8.45
C PHE A 503 -13.51 -6.16 -8.73
N ASP A 504 -14.45 -5.29 -9.08
CA ASP A 504 -15.77 -5.69 -9.61
C ASP A 504 -15.61 -6.48 -10.92
N ALA A 505 -14.70 -6.04 -11.82
CA ALA A 505 -14.37 -6.78 -13.03
C ALA A 505 -13.81 -8.17 -12.70
N ASN A 506 -12.90 -8.28 -11.72
CA ASN A 506 -12.35 -9.57 -11.29
C ASN A 506 -13.44 -10.53 -10.77
N ASN A 507 -14.43 -10.05 -10.01
CA ASN A 507 -15.56 -10.88 -9.58
C ASN A 507 -16.39 -11.38 -10.75
N ILE A 508 -16.79 -10.49 -11.67
CA ILE A 508 -17.58 -10.86 -12.86
C ILE A 508 -16.84 -11.92 -13.68
N ILE A 509 -15.52 -11.78 -13.81
CA ILE A 509 -14.67 -12.72 -14.53
C ILE A 509 -14.63 -14.06 -13.80
N ASN A 510 -14.34 -14.06 -12.50
CA ASN A 510 -14.23 -15.29 -11.72
C ASN A 510 -15.55 -16.07 -11.66
N GLU A 511 -16.68 -15.38 -11.43
CA GLU A 511 -18.02 -15.99 -11.50
C GLU A 511 -18.27 -16.64 -12.87
N TRP A 512 -17.92 -15.93 -13.95
CA TRP A 512 -18.07 -16.48 -15.29
C TRP A 512 -17.16 -17.69 -15.55
N ILE A 513 -15.89 -17.65 -15.10
CA ILE A 513 -14.95 -18.77 -15.23
C ILE A 513 -15.51 -20.00 -14.53
N GLU A 514 -16.03 -19.84 -13.31
CA GLU A 514 -16.62 -20.91 -12.52
C GLU A 514 -17.87 -21.53 -13.17
N ASP A 515 -18.68 -20.73 -13.85
CA ASP A 515 -19.86 -21.23 -14.58
C ASP A 515 -19.50 -21.99 -15.86
N HIS A 516 -18.31 -21.77 -16.43
CA HIS A 516 -17.93 -22.26 -17.76
C HIS A 516 -16.77 -23.26 -17.75
N ASP A 517 -16.12 -23.47 -16.60
CA ASP A 517 -15.05 -24.43 -16.42
C ASP A 517 -15.17 -25.12 -15.06
N ASP A 518 -14.68 -26.35 -14.95
CA ASP A 518 -14.78 -27.20 -13.74
C ASP A 518 -13.77 -26.77 -12.65
N PHE A 519 -13.31 -25.52 -12.72
CA PHE A 519 -12.19 -24.97 -11.97
C PHE A 519 -12.35 -25.15 -10.46
N THR A 520 -13.58 -24.94 -9.98
CA THR A 520 -13.93 -24.97 -8.56
C THR A 520 -14.70 -26.22 -8.15
N ALA A 521 -14.82 -27.21 -9.04
CA ALA A 521 -15.41 -28.51 -8.70
C ALA A 521 -14.48 -29.38 -7.86
N LYS A 522 -13.20 -29.01 -7.74
CA LYS A 522 -12.21 -29.58 -6.83
C LYS A 522 -11.62 -28.47 -5.96
N ARG A 523 -10.86 -28.85 -4.94
CA ARG A 523 -10.09 -27.89 -4.16
C ARG A 523 -9.13 -27.11 -5.07
N PHE A 524 -9.03 -25.82 -4.80
CA PHE A 524 -8.27 -24.87 -5.60
C PHE A 524 -7.57 -23.84 -4.70
N GLU A 525 -6.56 -23.16 -5.23
CA GLU A 525 -5.84 -22.09 -4.54
C GLU A 525 -6.30 -20.72 -5.02
N ALA A 526 -6.14 -19.67 -4.20
CA ALA A 526 -6.36 -18.29 -4.63
C ALA A 526 -5.02 -17.55 -4.72
N PHE A 527 -4.70 -17.02 -5.88
CA PHE A 527 -3.50 -16.23 -6.12
C PHE A 527 -3.84 -14.75 -5.99
N ILE A 528 -3.33 -14.09 -4.94
CA ILE A 528 -3.49 -12.65 -4.72
C ILE A 528 -2.40 -11.91 -5.50
N VAL A 529 -2.81 -11.04 -6.42
CA VAL A 529 -1.91 -10.33 -7.35
C VAL A 529 -2.08 -8.82 -7.21
N PRO A 530 -0.99 -8.04 -7.03
CA PRO A 530 -1.08 -6.60 -6.89
C PRO A 530 -1.33 -5.99 -8.27
N ILE A 531 -2.47 -5.33 -8.44
CA ILE A 531 -2.93 -4.91 -9.77
C ILE A 531 -2.04 -3.83 -10.41
N TRP A 532 -1.48 -2.93 -9.60
CA TRP A 532 -0.69 -1.80 -10.09
C TRP A 532 0.77 -2.15 -10.39
N ASN A 533 1.27 -3.26 -9.86
CA ASN A 533 2.65 -3.70 -10.07
C ASN A 533 2.79 -5.25 -10.08
N PRO A 534 2.18 -5.95 -11.05
CA PRO A 534 2.07 -7.40 -11.05
C PRO A 534 3.35 -8.10 -11.56
N ALA A 535 4.53 -7.54 -11.30
CA ALA A 535 5.80 -7.98 -11.88
C ALA A 535 6.10 -9.47 -11.65
N ASP A 536 5.73 -9.98 -10.47
CA ASP A 536 5.90 -11.37 -10.06
C ASP A 536 4.83 -12.31 -10.65
N ALA A 537 3.68 -11.76 -11.03
CA ALA A 537 2.59 -12.50 -11.66
C ALA A 537 2.71 -12.58 -13.19
N LEU A 538 3.63 -11.85 -13.82
CA LEU A 538 3.79 -11.83 -15.29
C LEU A 538 4.10 -13.19 -15.93
N THR A 539 4.46 -14.20 -15.15
CA THR A 539 4.87 -15.53 -15.64
C THR A 539 4.17 -16.69 -14.93
N MET A 540 3.08 -16.42 -14.20
CA MET A 540 2.45 -17.41 -13.32
C MET A 540 1.60 -18.48 -14.04
N GLY A 541 1.43 -18.40 -15.37
CA GLY A 541 0.47 -19.24 -16.12
C GLY A 541 0.66 -20.75 -15.92
N THR A 542 1.89 -21.27 -16.01
CA THR A 542 2.16 -22.70 -15.76
C THR A 542 1.82 -23.12 -14.34
N LEU A 543 2.04 -22.23 -13.36
CA LEU A 543 1.78 -22.54 -11.96
C LEU A 543 0.28 -22.52 -11.65
N ILE A 544 -0.48 -21.61 -12.26
CA ILE A 544 -1.95 -21.56 -12.16
C ILE A 544 -2.56 -22.92 -12.52
N LYS A 545 -2.14 -23.50 -13.66
CA LYS A 545 -2.61 -24.82 -14.08
C LYS A 545 -2.17 -25.92 -13.13
N LYS A 546 -0.89 -25.92 -12.70
CA LYS A 546 -0.35 -26.94 -11.79
C LYS A 546 -1.09 -26.95 -10.45
N ARG A 547 -1.36 -25.77 -9.88
CA ARG A 547 -1.96 -25.64 -8.55
C ARG A 547 -3.48 -25.53 -8.57
N ASN A 548 -4.09 -25.50 -9.76
CA ASN A 548 -5.51 -25.22 -9.93
C ASN A 548 -5.87 -23.94 -9.16
N ALA A 549 -5.35 -22.78 -9.58
CA ALA A 549 -5.50 -21.52 -8.85
C ALA A 549 -6.30 -20.42 -9.56
N ILE A 550 -7.25 -19.79 -8.86
CA ILE A 550 -7.96 -18.61 -9.35
C ILE A 550 -7.10 -17.37 -9.09
N VAL A 551 -7.30 -16.30 -9.87
CA VAL A 551 -6.60 -15.03 -9.65
C VAL A 551 -7.54 -14.04 -8.99
N LEU A 552 -7.10 -13.50 -7.86
CA LEU A 552 -7.72 -12.37 -7.17
C LEU A 552 -6.78 -11.18 -7.27
N VAL A 553 -7.26 -10.05 -7.78
CA VAL A 553 -6.45 -8.84 -7.88
C VAL A 553 -6.71 -7.93 -6.68
N GLU A 554 -5.65 -7.29 -6.18
CA GLU A 554 -5.73 -6.46 -4.98
C GLU A 554 -4.97 -5.14 -5.15
N ASP A 555 -5.53 -4.09 -4.57
CA ASP A 555 -4.84 -2.85 -4.25
C ASP A 555 -4.74 -2.73 -2.72
N ALA A 556 -3.56 -2.99 -2.19
CA ALA A 556 -3.30 -2.95 -0.75
C ALA A 556 -3.56 -1.56 -0.12
N GLN A 557 -3.67 -0.48 -0.91
CA GLN A 557 -4.01 0.86 -0.41
C GLN A 557 -5.52 1.16 -0.42
N ASN A 558 -6.34 0.23 -0.91
CA ASN A 558 -7.79 0.38 -1.04
C ASN A 558 -8.52 -0.69 -0.23
N LEU A 559 -9.17 -0.27 0.86
CA LEU A 559 -9.92 -1.15 1.75
C LEU A 559 -11.08 -1.85 1.05
N ASP A 560 -11.72 -1.22 0.05
CA ASP A 560 -12.79 -1.86 -0.72
C ASP A 560 -12.25 -2.99 -1.63
N SER A 561 -11.02 -2.85 -2.13
CA SER A 561 -10.34 -3.91 -2.87
C SER A 561 -10.06 -5.11 -1.97
N ILE A 562 -9.53 -4.86 -0.78
CA ILE A 562 -9.20 -5.91 0.19
C ILE A 562 -10.46 -6.65 0.63
N THR A 563 -11.55 -5.94 0.97
CA THR A 563 -12.80 -6.58 1.41
C THR A 563 -13.53 -7.30 0.29
N ASN A 564 -13.37 -6.89 -0.97
CA ASN A 564 -13.85 -7.64 -2.12
C ASN A 564 -13.27 -9.07 -2.16
N ASN A 565 -11.97 -9.20 -1.88
CA ASN A 565 -11.32 -10.51 -1.80
C ASN A 565 -11.84 -11.33 -0.59
N PHE A 566 -12.25 -10.67 0.50
CA PHE A 566 -12.86 -11.38 1.64
C PHE A 566 -14.17 -12.04 1.24
N ASP A 567 -15.02 -11.34 0.49
CA ASP A 567 -16.30 -11.88 0.05
C ASP A 567 -16.13 -13.14 -0.79
N TYR A 568 -15.19 -13.12 -1.73
CA TYR A 568 -14.88 -14.28 -2.55
C TYR A 568 -14.34 -15.45 -1.70
N ILE A 569 -13.39 -15.17 -0.79
CA ILE A 569 -12.80 -16.19 0.08
C ILE A 569 -13.85 -16.81 1.02
N GLU A 570 -14.70 -16.00 1.63
CA GLU A 570 -15.78 -16.48 2.51
C GLU A 570 -16.82 -17.29 1.73
N ALA A 571 -17.14 -16.90 0.50
CA ALA A 571 -18.05 -17.65 -0.37
C ALA A 571 -17.48 -19.02 -0.76
N LYS A 572 -16.16 -19.12 -0.98
CA LYS A 572 -15.49 -20.34 -1.52
C LYS A 572 -14.67 -21.12 -0.49
N ARG A 573 -14.78 -20.79 0.79
CA ARG A 573 -14.01 -21.35 1.92
C ARG A 573 -13.86 -22.86 1.99
N SER A 574 -14.88 -23.63 1.61
CA SER A 574 -14.85 -25.10 1.66
C SER A 574 -14.00 -25.71 0.54
N MET A 575 -13.82 -24.97 -0.56
CA MET A 575 -13.04 -25.37 -1.73
C MET A 575 -11.62 -24.79 -1.72
N LEU A 576 -11.41 -23.65 -1.05
CA LEU A 576 -10.09 -23.02 -0.96
C LEU A 576 -9.12 -23.80 -0.06
N SER A 577 -8.05 -24.33 -0.66
CA SER A 577 -6.97 -24.98 0.09
C SER A 577 -6.01 -23.97 0.68
N LYS A 578 -5.59 -22.96 -0.10
CA LYS A 578 -4.51 -22.02 0.24
C LYS A 578 -4.70 -20.66 -0.45
N VAL A 579 -4.15 -19.61 0.15
CA VAL A 579 -3.99 -18.28 -0.47
C VAL A 579 -2.51 -18.02 -0.72
N VAL A 580 -2.15 -17.64 -1.94
CA VAL A 580 -0.76 -17.42 -2.37
C VAL A 580 -0.61 -15.98 -2.86
N PHE A 581 0.26 -15.20 -2.21
CA PHE A 581 0.54 -13.82 -2.59
C PHE A 581 1.68 -13.77 -3.61
N PHE A 582 1.41 -13.19 -4.79
CA PHE A 582 2.42 -12.94 -5.82
C PHE A 582 3.00 -11.53 -5.65
N GLY A 583 3.97 -11.42 -4.76
CA GLY A 583 4.60 -10.14 -4.42
C GLY A 583 5.41 -10.23 -3.13
N ASP A 584 6.43 -9.39 -3.00
CA ASP A 584 7.24 -9.32 -1.78
C ASP A 584 6.58 -8.48 -0.67
N HIS A 585 7.30 -8.28 0.42
CA HIS A 585 6.86 -7.47 1.57
C HIS A 585 6.60 -5.99 1.26
N THR A 586 7.07 -5.48 0.11
CA THR A 586 6.81 -4.11 -0.34
C THR A 586 5.45 -3.98 -1.01
N GLN A 587 4.90 -5.08 -1.52
CA GLN A 587 3.59 -5.15 -2.17
C GLN A 587 2.50 -5.62 -1.20
N PHE A 588 2.82 -6.61 -0.37
CA PHE A 588 1.92 -7.13 0.66
C PHE A 588 2.65 -7.23 2.00
N SER A 589 2.23 -6.41 2.97
CA SER A 589 2.75 -6.47 4.32
C SER A 589 2.34 -7.77 5.02
N ASP A 590 3.03 -8.11 6.12
CA ASP A 590 2.66 -9.26 6.94
C ASP A 590 1.24 -9.11 7.54
N GLN A 591 0.78 -7.87 7.72
CA GLN A 591 -0.56 -7.59 8.21
C GLN A 591 -1.63 -7.86 7.14
N ASP A 592 -1.39 -7.49 5.88
CA ASP A 592 -2.29 -7.77 4.76
C ASP A 592 -2.49 -9.29 4.62
N LYS A 593 -1.38 -10.03 4.70
CA LYS A 593 -1.37 -11.51 4.68
C LYS A 593 -2.12 -12.11 5.85
N ALA A 594 -1.87 -11.60 7.06
CA ALA A 594 -2.54 -12.06 8.27
C ALA A 594 -4.06 -11.80 8.22
N LEU A 595 -4.48 -10.70 7.59
CA LEU A 595 -5.88 -10.33 7.45
C LEU A 595 -6.63 -11.37 6.60
N LEU A 596 -6.11 -11.69 5.41
CA LEU A 596 -6.70 -12.72 4.54
C LEU A 596 -6.61 -14.13 5.15
N ALA A 597 -5.56 -14.43 5.92
CA ALA A 597 -5.45 -15.68 6.66
C ALA A 597 -6.59 -15.84 7.67
N LYS A 598 -6.87 -14.79 8.46
CA LYS A 598 -7.98 -14.78 9.42
C LYS A 598 -9.32 -14.98 8.74
N VAL A 599 -9.56 -14.34 7.58
CA VAL A 599 -10.79 -14.54 6.81
C VAL A 599 -10.95 -15.99 6.40
N LEU A 600 -9.92 -16.60 5.79
CA LEU A 600 -10.00 -17.99 5.34
C LEU A 600 -10.22 -18.95 6.51
N ASP A 601 -9.50 -18.76 7.62
CA ASP A 601 -9.64 -19.59 8.81
C ASP A 601 -11.04 -19.47 9.46
N ARG A 602 -11.51 -18.24 9.68
CA ARG A 602 -12.87 -17.98 10.18
C ARG A 602 -13.91 -18.64 9.30
N ALA A 603 -13.73 -18.53 7.99
CA ALA A 603 -14.62 -19.12 7.03
C ALA A 603 -14.60 -20.67 7.18
N LYS A 604 -13.43 -21.31 7.28
CA LYS A 604 -13.32 -22.76 7.49
C LYS A 604 -13.92 -23.24 8.82
N GLN A 605 -13.92 -22.41 9.86
CA GLN A 605 -14.51 -22.73 11.18
C GLN A 605 -16.03 -22.50 11.25
N ALA A 606 -16.61 -21.70 10.35
CA ALA A 606 -18.04 -21.41 10.34
C ALA A 606 -18.85 -22.66 9.92
N PRO A 607 -19.88 -23.08 10.69
CA PRO A 607 -20.71 -24.21 10.32
C PRO A 607 -21.38 -23.96 8.95
N GLU A 608 -21.40 -24.97 8.09
CA GLU A 608 -22.08 -24.91 6.79
C GLU A 608 -23.59 -24.68 7.01
N ILE A 609 -24.02 -23.42 6.91
CA ILE A 609 -25.44 -23.10 6.78
C ILE A 609 -25.80 -23.45 5.34
N PHE A 610 -26.43 -24.60 5.12
CA PHE A 610 -27.07 -24.95 3.86
C PHE A 610 -28.13 -23.88 3.52
N SER A 611 -27.78 -22.91 2.68
CA SER A 611 -28.77 -22.00 2.10
C SER A 611 -29.45 -22.70 0.92
N SER A 612 -30.51 -23.45 1.21
CA SER A 612 -31.48 -23.83 0.19
C SER A 612 -32.24 -22.57 -0.26
N TYR A 613 -31.75 -21.88 -1.28
CA TYR A 613 -32.60 -20.94 -2.02
C TYR A 613 -33.53 -21.74 -2.95
N PRO A 614 -34.87 -21.54 -2.87
CA PRO A 614 -35.78 -22.19 -3.78
C PRO A 614 -35.66 -21.54 -5.17
N SER A 615 -35.41 -22.38 -6.17
CA SER A 615 -35.59 -22.08 -7.58
C SER A 615 -36.93 -21.37 -7.80
N SER A 616 -36.90 -20.09 -8.13
CA SER A 616 -38.09 -19.35 -8.54
C SER A 616 -38.55 -19.89 -9.89
N ASN A 617 -39.66 -20.62 -9.85
CA ASN A 617 -40.41 -21.08 -11.00
C ASN A 617 -40.78 -19.94 -11.95
N SER A 618 -40.61 -20.25 -13.23
CA SER A 618 -41.36 -19.78 -14.39
C SER A 618 -42.74 -19.18 -14.09
N ILE A 619 -42.99 -17.95 -14.58
CA ILE A 619 -44.34 -17.50 -14.94
C ILE A 619 -44.25 -16.69 -16.25
N SER A 620 -44.85 -17.30 -17.30
CA SER A 620 -45.39 -16.78 -18.58
C SER A 620 -44.59 -15.78 -19.40
#